data_AF-X0RVM4-F1
#
_entry.id   AF-X0RVM4-F1
#
_cell.length_a   1.000
_cell.length_b   1.000
_cell.length_c   1.000
_cell.angle_alpha   90.00
_cell.angle_beta   90.00
_cell.angle_gamma   90.00
#
_symmetry.space_group_name_H-M   'P 1'
#
loop_
_entity.id
_entity.type
_entity.pdbx_description
1 polymer ?
#
loop_
_entity_poly.entity_id
_entity_poly.type
_entity_poly.pdbx_seq_one_letter_code
_entity_poly.pdbx_strand_id
1 'polypeptide(L)' 'MPELFGRAQSVISRHIAKAIKDEEIAEKSNIQKMHIANSDRPVTFYDLDVVISVGYRIKSPQGVQFRR' A
#
# COMPACT_ATOMS: atom_id res chain seq x y z
N MET A 1 1.00 -6.86 1.11
CA MET A 1 0.43 -5.73 1.89
C MET A 1 -0.61 -6.16 2.92
N PRO A 2 -1.70 -6.86 2.55
CA PRO A 2 -2.69 -7.35 3.51
C PRO A 2 -2.09 -8.19 4.65
N GLU A 3 -1.19 -9.09 4.30
CA GLU A 3 -0.47 -9.96 5.24
C GLU A 3 0.49 -9.17 6.15
N LEU A 4 1.20 -8.19 5.58
CA LEU A 4 2.16 -7.34 6.31
C LEU A 4 1.49 -6.56 7.45
N PHE A 5 0.31 -5.98 7.19
CA PHE A 5 -0.40 -5.13 8.16
C PHE A 5 -1.59 -5.82 8.84
N GLY A 6 -1.87 -7.07 8.50
CA GLY A 6 -2.99 -7.86 9.02
C GLY A 6 -4.37 -7.27 8.70
N ARG A 7 -4.50 -6.57 7.56
CA ARG A 7 -5.68 -5.76 7.20
C ARG A 7 -6.20 -6.11 5.81
N ALA A 8 -7.51 -5.97 5.63
CA ALA A 8 -8.16 -6.21 4.34
C ALA A 8 -7.60 -5.27 3.27
N GLN A 9 -7.49 -5.76 2.04
CA GLN A 9 -6.99 -5.00 0.89
C GLN A 9 -7.76 -3.69 0.68
N SER A 10 -9.08 -3.70 0.90
CA SER A 10 -9.94 -2.50 0.79
C SER A 10 -9.53 -1.37 1.74
N VAL A 11 -9.13 -1.71 2.97
CA VAL A 11 -8.67 -0.75 3.97
C VAL A 11 -7.33 -0.13 3.53
N ILE A 12 -6.42 -0.96 3.04
CA ILE A 12 -5.11 -0.54 2.54
C ILE A 12 -5.28 0.38 1.34
N SER A 13 -6.10 0.02 0.35
CA SER A 13 -6.38 0.85 -0.81
C SER A 13 -6.95 2.22 -0.43
N ARG A 14 -7.81 2.28 0.61
CA ARG A 14 -8.33 3.56 1.13
C ARG A 14 -7.24 4.44 1.72
N HIS A 15 -6.28 3.85 2.44
CA HIS A 15 -5.15 4.61 2.99
C HIS A 15 -4.22 5.12 1.89
N ILE A 16 -3.94 4.31 0.88
CA ILE A 16 -3.14 4.71 -0.30
C ILE A 16 -3.81 5.87 -1.03
N ALA A 17 -5.11 5.76 -1.34
CA ALA A 17 -5.86 6.83 -2.00
C ALA A 17 -5.85 8.14 -1.20
N LYS A 18 -5.87 8.04 0.14
CA LYS A 18 -5.77 9.22 1.01
C LYS A 18 -4.36 9.81 1.00
N ALA A 19 -3.32 8.98 1.05
CA ALA A 19 -1.93 9.45 0.99
C ALA A 19 -1.60 10.12 -0.35
N ILE A 20 -2.15 9.63 -1.46
CA ILE A 20 -2.05 10.28 -2.78
C ILE A 20 -2.80 11.63 -2.77
N LYS A 21 -4.02 11.66 -2.21
CA LYS A 21 -4.82 12.89 -2.11
C LYS A 21 -4.16 13.95 -1.22
N ASP A 22 -3.49 13.53 -0.15
CA ASP A 22 -2.76 14.38 0.78
C ASP A 22 -1.39 14.82 0.18
N GLU A 23 -1.10 14.49 -1.09
CA GLU A 23 0.16 14.77 -1.82
C GLU A 23 1.43 14.24 -1.13
N GLU A 24 1.30 13.30 -0.20
CA GLU A 24 2.44 12.68 0.49
C GLU A 24 3.20 11.70 -0.41
N ILE A 25 2.50 11.09 -1.38
CA ILE A 25 3.09 10.14 -2.33
C ILE A 25 2.62 10.42 -3.75
N ALA A 26 3.56 10.39 -4.70
CA ALA A 26 3.28 10.63 -6.12
C ALA A 26 2.81 9.35 -6.82
N GLU A 27 1.55 9.29 -7.24
CA GLU A 27 0.92 8.10 -7.85
C GLU A 27 1.69 7.53 -9.05
N LYS A 28 2.25 8.41 -9.91
CA LYS A 28 2.94 8.00 -11.15
C LYS A 28 4.27 7.30 -10.93
N SER A 29 4.99 7.63 -9.86
CA SER A 29 6.28 7.00 -9.56
C SER A 29 6.10 5.77 -8.68
N ASN A 30 5.07 5.81 -7.81
CA ASN A 30 4.96 4.91 -6.66
C ASN A 30 4.08 3.67 -6.87
N ILE A 31 3.55 3.51 -8.08
CA ILE A 31 2.65 2.42 -8.44
C ILE A 31 3.06 1.84 -9.79
N GLN A 32 3.51 0.59 -9.78
CA GLN A 32 3.82 -0.15 -11.00
C GLN A 32 2.75 -1.21 -11.27
N LYS A 33 2.06 -1.09 -12.40
CA LYS A 33 1.13 -2.13 -12.88
C LYS A 33 1.90 -3.13 -13.74
N MET A 34 2.10 -4.33 -13.22
CA MET A 34 2.75 -5.42 -13.95
C MET A 34 1.71 -6.40 -14.50
N HIS A 35 1.83 -6.71 -15.78
CA HIS A 35 1.13 -7.85 -16.37
C HIS A 35 1.93 -9.11 -16.05
N ILE A 36 1.36 -9.99 -15.22
CA ILE A 36 1.93 -11.31 -14.95
C ILE A 36 1.34 -12.26 -15.98
N ALA A 37 2.20 -12.92 -16.77
CA ALA A 37 1.79 -13.76 -17.91
C ALA A 37 0.83 -14.93 -17.57
N ASN A 38 0.67 -15.24 -16.28
CA ASN A 38 -0.23 -16.30 -15.76
C ASN A 38 -1.38 -15.74 -14.89
N SER A 39 -1.65 -14.44 -14.91
CA SER A 39 -2.74 -13.82 -14.15
C SER A 39 -3.62 -13.00 -15.08
N ASP A 40 -4.91 -13.33 -15.14
CA ASP A 40 -5.93 -12.56 -15.86
C ASP A 40 -6.10 -11.13 -15.32
N ARG A 41 -5.55 -10.84 -14.14
CA ARG A 41 -5.64 -9.51 -13.51
C ARG A 41 -4.26 -8.87 -13.39
N PRO A 42 -4.11 -7.60 -13.82
CA PRO A 42 -2.89 -6.86 -13.60
C PRO A 42 -2.63 -6.74 -12.10
N VAL A 43 -1.40 -7.02 -11.68
CA VAL A 43 -0.98 -6.91 -10.27
C VAL A 43 -0.33 -5.56 -10.08
N THR A 44 -0.80 -4.85 -9.05
CA THR A 44 -0.26 -3.56 -8.66
C THR A 44 0.84 -3.76 -7.62
N PHE A 45 2.04 -3.30 -7.94
CA PHE A 45 3.16 -3.18 -7.02
C PHE A 45 3.25 -1.76 -6.47
N TYR A 46 3.70 -1.67 -5.22
CA TYR A 46 3.83 -0.42 -4.49
C TYR A 46 5.26 -0.29 -3.98
N ASP A 47 5.77 0.92 -4.10
CA ASP A 47 7.11 1.29 -3.69
C ASP A 47 7.22 1.38 -2.18
N LEU A 48 8.47 1.45 -1.69
CA LEU A 48 8.76 1.54 -0.26
C LEU A 48 8.08 2.75 0.39
N ASP A 49 8.03 3.89 -0.29
CA ASP A 49 7.41 5.11 0.23
C ASP A 49 5.91 4.93 0.50
N VAL A 50 5.21 4.20 -0.37
CA VAL A 50 3.81 3.85 -0.16
C VAL A 50 3.67 2.92 1.04
N VAL A 51 4.55 1.92 1.14
CA VAL A 51 4.55 0.98 2.26
C VAL A 51 4.71 1.72 3.59
N ILE A 52 5.66 2.64 3.64
CA ILE A 52 5.97 3.44 4.82
C ILE A 52 4.79 4.36 5.16
N SER A 53 4.29 5.16 4.20
CA SER A 53 3.16 6.07 4.44
C SER A 53 1.93 5.32 4.97
N VAL A 54 1.59 4.19 4.36
CA VAL A 54 0.48 3.34 4.80
C VAL A 54 0.75 2.72 6.17
N GLY A 55 1.97 2.23 6.42
CA GLY A 55 2.37 1.62 7.68
C GLY A 55 2.25 2.57 8.88
N TYR A 56 2.57 3.86 8.68
CA TYR A 56 2.37 4.89 9.71
C TYR A 56 0.89 5.22 9.95
N ARG A 57 0.03 5.08 8.94
CA ARG A 57 -1.40 5.39 9.02
C ARG A 57 -2.26 4.24 9.57
N ILE A 58 -1.80 2.99 9.46
CA ILE A 58 -2.56 1.82 9.94
C ILE A 58 -2.47 1.68 11.47
N LYS A 59 -3.64 1.59 12.10
CA LYS A 59 -3.80 1.20 13.51
C LYS A 59 -4.09 -0.31 13.59
N SER A 60 -3.02 -1.11 13.56
CA SER A 60 -3.06 -2.56 13.82
C SER A 60 -1.88 -2.95 14.71
N PRO A 61 -1.93 -4.11 15.41
CA PRO A 61 -0.78 -4.64 16.13
C PRO A 61 0.47 -4.73 15.22
N GLN A 62 0.29 -5.19 13.97
CA GLN A 62 1.35 -5.23 12.98
C GLN A 62 1.86 -3.82 12.61
N GLY A 63 0.97 -2.84 12.45
CA GLY A 63 1.36 -1.45 12.20
C GLY A 63 2.09 -0.80 13.38
N VAL A 64 1.77 -1.21 14.62
CA VAL A 64 2.54 -0.79 15.81
C VAL A 64 3.92 -1.41 15.80
N GLN A 65 4.03 -2.70 15.44
CA GLN A 65 5.32 -3.38 15.29
C GLN A 65 6.17 -2.77 14.16
N PHE A 66 5.54 -2.36 13.05
CA PHE A 66 6.20 -1.68 11.95
C PHE A 66 6.87 -0.35 12.37
N ARG A 67 6.36 0.31 13.42
CA ARG A 67 6.87 1.60 13.93
C ARG A 67 7.84 1.48 15.11
N ARG A 68 8.11 0.26 15.58
CA ARG A 68 9.08 -0.01 16.66
C ARG A 68 10.42 -0.35 16.06
#